data_AF-A0A933G4U0-F1
#
_entry.id   AF-A0A933G4U0-F1
#
_cell.length_a   1.000
_cell.length_b   1.000
_cell.length_c   1.000
_cell.angle_alpha   90.00
_cell.angle_beta   90.00
_cell.angle_gamma   90.00
#
_symmetry.space_group_name_H-M   'P 1'
#
loop_
_entity.id
_entity.type
_entity.pdbx_description
1 polymer ?
#
loop_
_entity_poly.entity_id
_entity_poly.type
_entity_poly.pdbx_seq_one_letter_code
_entity_poly.pdbx_strand_id
1 'polypeptide(L)'
;MTTVRRRQLLGWPRLLSAAGVATIAATVGFPDASAASTAPAASQPAGRVVEFHPNVRIDYRRRQVEVDAKVTLREGSLELFACSPGTREYESIVVVLTRPLFVFQALGLLGLTPGHPLRMLPDGAIEPADGEPIEAEVRYQADGKLLTVPIEDWLRLSGQRGPLPRQPWVFSGSFPIEGGAIAADEEGTVVAVVDFASAVVALPHHHTADNADLWLEPNTPAIPPVGTPCTLILRRGPWRLRLDEIGRLYLAGRPITLTELARRLRGAVQDAPGVKVDLDVAPGCAAEDRQRVSDVLGDLGIKPLERITSRPSSAAASRPKADADDSTALLRWAGGRLSTTRPDDHPNAETPPR
;
A
#
# COMPACT_ATOMS: atom_id res chain seq x y z
N MET A 1 -8.38 -48.52 44.47
CA MET A 1 -8.92 -49.06 45.73
C MET A 1 -9.50 -47.85 46.45
N THR A 2 -10.82 -47.63 46.50
CA THR A 2 -11.82 -48.43 47.21
C THR A 2 -13.16 -48.39 46.49
N THR A 3 -13.86 -49.50 46.51
CA THR A 3 -15.07 -49.80 45.75
C THR A 3 -16.30 -49.82 46.67
N VAL A 4 -17.50 -49.70 46.08
CA VAL A 4 -18.78 -50.31 46.50
C VAL A 4 -19.54 -49.50 47.59
N ARG A 5 -20.86 -49.21 47.53
CA ARG A 5 -22.01 -50.10 47.24
C ARG A 5 -23.31 -49.30 46.98
N ARG A 6 -24.14 -49.83 46.08
CA ARG A 6 -25.56 -49.48 45.85
C ARG A 6 -26.44 -49.76 47.08
N ARG A 7 -27.52 -48.99 47.25
CA ARG A 7 -28.81 -49.45 47.80
C ARG A 7 -29.97 -49.05 46.87
N GLN A 8 -30.71 -50.08 46.47
CA GLN A 8 -32.09 -50.13 45.94
C GLN A 8 -33.09 -49.63 47.00
N LEU A 9 -34.38 -49.31 46.80
CA LEU A 9 -35.41 -49.25 45.73
C LEU A 9 -36.63 -48.61 46.42
N LEU A 10 -37.54 -47.91 45.72
CA LEU A 10 -39.01 -47.95 45.99
C LEU A 10 -39.81 -47.04 45.03
N GLY A 11 -40.60 -47.65 44.15
CA GLY A 11 -42.04 -47.38 43.94
C GLY A 11 -42.53 -46.09 43.24
N TRP A 12 -42.90 -46.25 41.97
CA TRP A 12 -44.00 -45.70 41.13
C TRP A 12 -45.07 -44.71 41.69
N PRO A 13 -45.79 -43.92 40.86
CA PRO A 13 -46.21 -44.24 39.48
C PRO A 13 -46.11 -43.14 38.41
N ARG A 14 -46.28 -43.61 37.17
CA ARG A 14 -46.46 -42.87 35.93
C ARG A 14 -47.69 -41.97 35.99
N LEU A 15 -47.52 -40.70 35.64
CA LEU A 15 -48.57 -39.87 35.07
C LEU A 15 -48.11 -39.42 33.69
N LEU A 16 -48.77 -39.95 32.65
CA LEU A 16 -48.77 -39.33 31.34
C LEU A 16 -49.51 -38.01 31.47
N SER A 17 -48.84 -36.91 31.12
CA SER A 17 -49.52 -35.69 30.68
C SER A 17 -48.81 -35.21 29.43
N ALA A 18 -49.50 -35.40 28.31
CA ALA A 18 -49.21 -34.71 27.07
C ALA A 18 -49.56 -33.23 27.27
N ALA A 19 -48.56 -32.36 27.21
CA ALA A 19 -48.73 -30.93 27.04
C ALA A 19 -47.64 -30.42 26.10
N GLY A 20 -48.07 -29.65 25.09
CA GLY A 20 -47.38 -29.43 23.84
C GLY A 20 -45.96 -28.88 23.93
N VAL A 21 -45.14 -29.30 22.95
CA VAL A 21 -43.90 -28.64 22.59
C VAL A 21 -44.26 -27.30 21.97
N ALA A 22 -44.26 -26.23 22.77
CA ALA A 22 -44.21 -24.88 22.26
C ALA A 22 -42.78 -24.62 21.77
N THR A 23 -42.60 -24.65 20.46
CA THR A 23 -41.36 -24.20 19.81
C THR A 23 -41.19 -22.71 20.09
N ILE A 24 -40.37 -22.35 21.07
CA ILE A 24 -39.89 -20.98 21.25
C ILE A 24 -38.89 -20.74 20.11
N ALA A 25 -39.38 -20.23 18.99
CA ALA A 25 -38.53 -19.60 17.99
C ALA A 25 -37.97 -18.31 18.61
N ALA A 26 -36.76 -18.40 19.17
CA ALA A 26 -36.00 -17.23 19.56
C ALA A 26 -35.59 -16.49 18.28
N THR A 27 -36.43 -15.55 17.84
CA THR A 27 -36.04 -14.51 16.90
C THR A 27 -34.98 -13.66 17.59
N VAL A 28 -33.71 -13.91 17.27
CA VAL A 28 -32.62 -12.98 17.58
C VAL A 28 -32.89 -11.73 16.74
N GLY A 29 -33.60 -10.78 17.33
CA GLY A 29 -33.77 -9.46 16.76
C GLY A 29 -32.43 -8.76 16.78
N PHE A 30 -31.81 -8.60 15.62
CA PHE A 30 -30.75 -7.63 15.44
C PHE A 30 -31.37 -6.25 15.70
N PRO A 31 -30.83 -5.43 16.61
CA PRO A 31 -31.33 -4.08 16.78
C PRO A 31 -31.14 -3.33 15.46
N ASP A 32 -32.24 -2.79 14.93
CA ASP A 32 -32.25 -1.84 13.83
C ASP A 32 -31.19 -0.76 14.12
N ALA A 33 -30.19 -0.68 13.23
CA ALA A 33 -29.21 0.39 13.21
C ALA A 33 -29.89 1.68 12.72
N SER A 34 -30.78 2.23 13.56
CA SER A 34 -31.39 3.52 13.38
C SER A 34 -30.36 4.61 13.64
N ALA A 35 -29.84 5.16 12.53
CA ALA A 35 -29.34 6.52 12.37
C ALA A 35 -28.54 7.08 13.57
N ALA A 36 -27.27 6.68 13.66
CA ALA A 36 -26.27 7.51 14.31
C ALA A 36 -26.08 8.77 13.45
N SER A 37 -26.70 9.86 13.90
CA SER A 37 -26.54 11.22 13.36
C SER A 37 -25.06 11.55 13.18
N THR A 38 -24.62 11.69 11.93
CA THR A 38 -23.28 12.14 11.57
C THR A 38 -23.09 13.57 12.07
N ALA A 39 -22.33 13.73 13.16
CA ALA A 39 -21.87 15.04 13.58
C ALA A 39 -21.04 15.67 12.44
N PRO A 40 -21.17 16.98 12.18
CA PRO A 40 -20.44 17.63 11.10
C PRO A 40 -18.93 17.49 11.32
N ALA A 41 -18.21 17.14 10.25
CA ALA A 41 -16.76 17.11 10.22
C ALA A 41 -16.20 18.39 10.86
N ALA A 42 -15.29 18.24 11.83
CA ALA A 42 -14.64 19.37 12.46
C ALA A 42 -14.05 20.27 11.36
N SER A 43 -14.51 21.51 11.29
CA SER A 43 -14.08 22.47 10.30
C SER A 43 -12.57 22.65 10.39
N GLN A 44 -11.84 22.17 9.37
CA GLN A 44 -10.39 22.37 9.25
C GLN A 44 -10.09 23.87 9.46
N PRO A 45 -9.04 24.22 10.22
CA PRO A 45 -8.71 25.61 10.45
C PRO A 45 -8.16 26.23 9.17
N ALA A 46 -9.06 26.73 8.34
CA ALA A 46 -8.74 27.32 7.06
C ALA A 46 -7.74 28.48 7.24
N GLY A 47 -6.75 28.54 6.35
CA GLY A 47 -5.91 29.74 6.24
C GLY A 47 -4.71 29.84 7.18
N ARG A 48 -4.37 28.80 7.97
CA ARG A 48 -3.18 28.84 8.85
C ARG A 48 -2.26 27.61 8.72
N VAL A 49 -1.02 27.78 9.17
CA VAL A 49 -0.12 26.68 9.50
C VAL A 49 -0.37 26.30 10.95
N VAL A 50 -0.52 25.00 11.22
CA VAL A 50 -0.70 24.45 12.56
C VAL A 50 0.47 23.53 12.85
N GLU A 51 1.17 23.75 13.96
CA GLU A 51 2.05 22.75 14.54
C GLU A 51 1.18 21.66 15.16
N PHE A 52 1.08 20.52 14.47
CA PHE A 52 0.22 19.41 14.86
C PHE A 52 0.89 18.55 15.94
N HIS A 53 2.19 18.33 15.77
CA HIS A 53 3.05 17.58 16.67
C HIS A 53 4.48 18.13 16.51
N PRO A 54 5.39 18.00 17.51
CA PRO A 54 6.81 18.25 17.30
C PRO A 54 7.31 17.67 15.97
N ASN A 55 7.97 18.52 15.17
CA ASN A 55 8.51 18.20 13.84
C ASN A 55 7.46 17.90 12.75
N VAL A 56 6.15 18.13 13.00
CA VAL A 56 5.05 17.93 12.04
C VAL A 56 4.11 19.13 12.02
N ARG A 57 4.03 19.79 10.86
CA ARG A 57 3.14 20.92 10.60
C ARG A 57 2.12 20.58 9.54
N ILE A 58 0.91 21.13 9.67
CA ILE A 58 -0.11 21.11 8.63
C ILE A 58 -0.32 22.54 8.14
N ASP A 59 0.07 22.81 6.89
CA ASP A 59 -0.21 24.08 6.22
C ASP A 59 -1.52 23.94 5.45
N TYR A 60 -2.63 24.39 6.06
CA TYR A 60 -3.95 24.37 5.44
C TYR A 60 -4.10 25.41 4.33
N ARG A 61 -3.19 26.40 4.22
CA ARG A 61 -3.18 27.36 3.11
C ARG A 61 -2.65 26.71 1.84
N ARG A 62 -1.53 26.00 1.97
CA ARG A 62 -0.90 25.26 0.86
C ARG A 62 -1.44 23.84 0.69
N ARG A 63 -2.29 23.39 1.62
CA ARG A 63 -2.87 22.05 1.68
C ARG A 63 -1.78 20.96 1.68
N GLN A 64 -0.85 21.07 2.62
CA GLN A 64 0.30 20.16 2.73
C GLN A 64 0.67 19.85 4.20
N VAL A 65 1.27 18.69 4.40
CA VAL A 65 1.95 18.27 5.63
C VAL A 65 3.44 18.52 5.44
N GLU A 66 4.08 19.14 6.42
CA GLU A 66 5.51 19.40 6.44
C GLU A 66 6.14 18.67 7.63
N VAL A 67 7.14 17.84 7.36
CA VAL A 67 7.81 17.00 8.36
C VAL A 67 9.29 17.33 8.36
N ASP A 68 9.84 17.70 9.51
CA ASP A 68 11.28 17.94 9.62
C ASP A 68 12.06 16.65 9.44
N ALA A 69 13.16 16.75 8.70
CA ALA A 69 13.99 15.61 8.31
C ALA A 69 15.46 16.04 8.18
N LYS A 70 16.34 15.06 7.97
CA LYS A 70 17.73 15.28 7.58
C LYS A 70 18.17 14.22 6.58
N VAL A 71 19.11 14.56 5.71
CA VAL A 71 19.74 13.59 4.79
C VAL A 71 20.57 12.58 5.57
N THR A 72 20.41 11.30 5.27
CA THR A 72 21.13 10.17 5.90
C THR A 72 21.96 9.37 4.92
N LEU A 73 21.49 9.24 3.67
CA LEU A 73 22.13 8.41 2.65
C LEU A 73 22.24 9.15 1.32
N ARG A 74 23.38 8.97 0.63
CA ARG A 74 23.64 9.55 -0.70
C ARG A 74 24.19 8.54 -1.71
N GLU A 75 24.46 7.31 -1.30
CA GLU A 75 25.00 6.23 -2.12
C GLU A 75 24.45 4.88 -1.62
N GLY A 76 24.41 3.87 -2.49
CA GLY A 76 23.88 2.54 -2.19
C GLY A 76 22.52 2.26 -2.82
N SER A 77 22.01 1.05 -2.60
CA SER A 77 20.66 0.66 -3.03
C SER A 77 19.60 1.17 -2.06
N LEU A 78 18.40 1.45 -2.56
CA LEU A 78 17.33 2.03 -1.76
C LEU A 78 16.16 1.08 -1.58
N GLU A 79 15.69 1.01 -0.33
CA GLU A 79 14.40 0.43 0.03
C GLU A 79 13.39 1.53 0.39
N LEU A 80 13.86 2.68 0.88
CA LEU A 80 13.01 3.82 1.22
C LEU A 80 13.58 5.14 0.71
N PHE A 81 12.68 6.10 0.48
CA PHE A 81 13.08 7.49 0.39
C PHE A 81 13.21 8.09 1.80
N ALA A 82 12.25 7.80 2.69
CA ALA A 82 12.20 8.34 4.04
C ALA A 82 11.89 7.26 5.08
N CYS A 83 12.64 7.27 6.18
CA CYS A 83 12.38 6.45 7.37
C CYS A 83 12.23 7.27 8.65
N SER A 84 11.83 6.64 9.75
CA SER A 84 11.85 7.24 11.10
C SER A 84 13.20 6.99 11.82
N PRO A 85 13.50 7.69 12.93
CA PRO A 85 14.78 7.58 13.61
C PRO A 85 15.04 6.20 14.23
N GLY A 86 16.26 5.70 14.08
CA GLY A 86 16.76 4.48 14.70
C GLY A 86 16.28 3.20 14.04
N THR A 87 15.89 3.23 12.77
CA THR A 87 15.32 2.07 12.07
C THR A 87 16.12 1.71 10.81
N ARG A 88 15.95 2.46 9.72
CA ARG A 88 16.36 2.09 8.35
C ARG A 88 17.18 3.18 7.65
N GLU A 89 17.95 3.98 8.40
CA GLU A 89 18.73 5.08 7.83
C GLU A 89 19.81 4.65 6.83
N TYR A 90 20.27 3.40 6.90
CA TYR A 90 21.28 2.84 6.01
C TYR A 90 20.76 2.53 4.59
N GLU A 91 19.45 2.58 4.38
CA GLU A 91 18.75 2.28 3.12
C GLU A 91 17.70 3.35 2.76
N SER A 92 17.80 4.53 3.42
CA SER A 92 16.87 5.66 3.28
C SER A 92 17.62 6.97 3.03
N ILE A 93 17.19 7.74 2.01
CA ILE A 93 17.82 9.05 1.70
C ILE A 93 17.65 10.04 2.84
N VAL A 94 16.47 10.09 3.46
CA VAL A 94 16.20 10.97 4.61
C VAL A 94 15.66 10.20 5.80
N VAL A 95 15.93 10.72 6.99
CA VAL A 95 15.23 10.34 8.22
C VAL A 95 14.35 11.50 8.65
N VAL A 96 13.06 11.23 8.87
CA VAL A 96 12.13 12.20 9.46
C VAL A 96 12.34 12.25 10.98
N LEU A 97 12.14 13.41 11.60
CA LEU A 97 12.39 13.63 13.02
C LEU A 97 11.13 13.38 13.88
N THR A 98 10.28 12.44 13.45
CA THR A 98 9.01 12.14 14.10
C THR A 98 8.65 10.66 13.95
N ARG A 99 7.62 10.21 14.67
CA ARG A 99 7.03 8.88 14.47
C ARG A 99 6.13 8.85 13.23
N PRO A 100 6.16 7.76 12.44
CA PRO A 100 5.28 7.60 11.26
C PRO A 100 3.79 7.79 11.55
N LEU A 101 3.31 7.40 12.74
CA LEU A 101 1.92 7.64 13.17
C LEU A 101 1.50 9.11 13.05
N PHE A 102 2.37 10.05 13.38
CA PHE A 102 2.03 11.48 13.30
C PHE A 102 2.00 11.99 11.86
N VAL A 103 2.77 11.37 10.95
CA VAL A 103 2.67 11.64 9.51
C VAL A 103 1.34 11.13 8.97
N PHE A 104 0.96 9.89 9.33
CA PHE A 104 -0.34 9.29 8.98
C PHE A 104 -1.51 10.15 9.46
N GLN A 105 -1.52 10.54 10.74
CA GLN A 105 -2.58 11.37 11.31
C GLN A 105 -2.65 12.76 10.67
N ALA A 106 -1.50 13.38 10.39
CA ALA A 106 -1.47 14.70 9.76
C ALA A 106 -2.03 14.67 8.33
N LEU A 107 -1.76 13.62 7.56
CA LEU A 107 -2.37 13.42 6.24
C LEU A 107 -3.89 13.21 6.33
N GLY A 108 -4.34 12.44 7.32
CA GLY A 108 -5.78 12.28 7.61
C GLY A 108 -6.45 13.62 7.97
N LEU A 109 -5.83 14.42 8.83
CA LEU A 109 -6.32 15.75 9.20
C LEU A 109 -6.29 16.76 8.04
N LEU A 110 -5.35 16.60 7.12
CA LEU A 110 -5.33 17.34 5.85
C LEU A 110 -6.51 16.95 4.93
N GLY A 111 -7.20 15.85 5.24
CA GLY A 111 -8.37 15.35 4.55
C GLY A 111 -8.04 14.29 3.51
N LEU A 112 -6.92 13.58 3.63
CA LEU A 112 -6.61 12.44 2.77
C LEU A 112 -7.11 11.14 3.40
N THR A 113 -7.60 10.25 2.55
CA THR A 113 -8.07 8.92 2.94
C THR A 113 -7.02 7.88 2.59
N PRO A 114 -6.53 7.06 3.55
CA PRO A 114 -5.61 5.98 3.24
C PRO A 114 -6.34 4.87 2.48
N GLY A 115 -5.64 4.21 1.57
CA GLY A 115 -6.14 2.96 0.98
C GLY A 115 -5.67 1.77 1.80
N HIS A 116 -4.69 1.05 1.26
CA HIS A 116 -4.03 -0.02 1.98
C HIS A 116 -2.57 -0.15 1.55
N PRO A 117 -1.67 -0.58 2.44
CA PRO A 117 -0.35 -1.00 2.05
C PRO A 117 -0.41 -2.27 1.21
N LEU A 118 0.74 -2.71 0.72
CA LEU A 118 0.85 -3.98 0.02
C LEU A 118 0.30 -5.13 0.88
N ARG A 119 -0.42 -6.05 0.24
CA ARG A 119 -0.98 -7.25 0.86
C ARG A 119 -0.52 -8.49 0.12
N MET A 120 -0.17 -9.50 0.88
CA MET A 120 -0.01 -10.86 0.38
C MET A 120 -1.36 -11.56 0.46
N LEU A 121 -1.89 -12.01 -0.68
CA LEU A 121 -3.13 -12.76 -0.76
C LEU A 121 -2.90 -14.23 -0.37
N PRO A 122 -3.95 -14.99 0.02
CA PRO A 122 -3.81 -16.37 0.45
C PRO A 122 -3.21 -17.33 -0.59
N ASP A 123 -3.32 -17.00 -1.86
CA ASP A 123 -2.74 -17.74 -3.00
C ASP A 123 -1.28 -17.33 -3.30
N GLY A 124 -0.71 -16.42 -2.50
CA GLY A 124 0.64 -15.89 -2.68
C GLY A 124 0.71 -14.74 -3.69
N ALA A 125 -0.41 -14.29 -4.26
CA ALA A 125 -0.42 -13.12 -5.13
C ALA A 125 -0.20 -11.83 -4.32
N ILE A 126 0.57 -10.90 -4.89
CA ILE A 126 0.78 -9.58 -4.31
C ILE A 126 -0.31 -8.64 -4.81
N GLU A 127 -1.09 -8.09 -3.88
CA GLU A 127 -1.94 -6.93 -4.12
C GLU A 127 -1.12 -5.68 -3.75
N PRO A 128 -0.68 -4.86 -4.73
CA PRO A 128 0.18 -3.74 -4.40
C PRO A 128 -0.60 -2.62 -3.69
N ALA A 129 0.12 -1.66 -3.09
CA ALA A 129 -0.49 -0.60 -2.30
C ALA A 129 -1.53 0.24 -3.09
N ASP A 130 -2.56 0.73 -2.42
CA ASP A 130 -3.58 1.60 -3.00
C ASP A 130 -3.87 2.76 -2.04
N GLY A 131 -4.48 3.82 -2.54
CA GLY A 131 -4.84 4.99 -1.75
C GLY A 131 -4.97 6.26 -2.55
N GLU A 132 -5.26 7.36 -1.87
CA GLU A 132 -5.31 8.65 -2.54
C GLU A 132 -3.92 9.11 -3.01
N PRO A 133 -3.83 9.79 -4.16
CA PRO A 133 -2.55 10.22 -4.70
C PRO A 133 -1.81 11.19 -3.77
N ILE A 134 -0.50 10.99 -3.65
CA ILE A 134 0.44 11.86 -2.93
C ILE A 134 1.42 12.47 -3.92
N GLU A 135 1.70 13.76 -3.74
CA GLU A 135 2.89 14.39 -4.25
C GLU A 135 3.85 14.61 -3.07
N ALA A 136 5.09 14.16 -3.24
CA ALA A 136 6.13 14.26 -2.25
C ALA A 136 7.27 15.15 -2.76
N GLU A 137 7.71 16.09 -1.92
CA GLU A 137 8.82 16.99 -2.20
C GLU A 137 9.75 17.07 -0.98
N VAL A 138 10.96 17.53 -1.23
CA VAL A 138 11.94 17.89 -0.21
C VAL A 138 12.31 19.34 -0.37
N ARG A 139 12.22 20.07 0.74
CA ARG A 139 12.65 21.46 0.85
C ARG A 139 13.92 21.54 1.69
N TYR A 140 14.94 22.22 1.20
CA TYR A 140 16.25 22.32 1.85
C TYR A 140 16.96 23.61 1.45
N GLN A 141 17.96 23.99 2.24
CA GLN A 141 18.82 25.13 1.93
C GLN A 141 20.04 24.64 1.14
N ALA A 142 20.34 25.30 0.03
CA ALA A 142 21.58 25.12 -0.73
C ALA A 142 22.06 26.48 -1.25
N ASP A 143 23.34 26.79 -1.05
CA ASP A 143 23.96 28.05 -1.49
C ASP A 143 23.17 29.31 -1.09
N GLY A 144 22.63 29.31 0.13
CA GLY A 144 21.83 30.40 0.68
C GLY A 144 20.42 30.54 0.08
N LYS A 145 19.99 29.59 -0.75
CA LYS A 145 18.65 29.56 -1.36
C LYS A 145 17.83 28.39 -0.81
N LEU A 146 16.56 28.68 -0.54
CA LEU A 146 15.59 27.66 -0.18
C LEU A 146 15.07 27.00 -1.46
N LEU A 147 15.47 25.75 -1.68
CA LEU A 147 15.01 24.94 -2.81
C LEU A 147 13.86 24.05 -2.36
N THR A 148 12.92 23.79 -3.25
CA THR A 148 11.90 22.74 -3.10
C THR A 148 11.90 21.94 -4.39
N VAL A 149 12.22 20.66 -4.28
CA VAL A 149 12.32 19.75 -5.42
C VAL A 149 11.50 18.51 -5.14
N PRO A 150 10.98 17.85 -6.17
CA PRO A 150 10.35 16.56 -5.99
C PRO A 150 11.31 15.48 -5.52
N ILE A 151 10.81 14.51 -4.75
CA ILE A 151 11.65 13.42 -4.26
C ILE A 151 12.25 12.59 -5.41
N GLU A 152 11.60 12.57 -6.58
CA GLU A 152 12.10 11.87 -7.76
C GLU A 152 13.39 12.48 -8.34
N ASP A 153 13.67 13.76 -8.09
CA ASP A 153 14.94 14.37 -8.50
C ASP A 153 16.13 13.81 -7.71
N TRP A 154 15.86 13.29 -6.51
CA TRP A 154 16.85 12.63 -5.64
C TRP A 154 16.93 11.12 -5.86
N LEU A 155 16.09 10.56 -6.72
CA LEU A 155 16.07 9.14 -7.07
C LEU A 155 16.56 8.94 -8.50
N ARG A 156 17.18 7.79 -8.78
CA ARG A 156 17.46 7.34 -10.14
C ARG A 156 17.32 5.84 -10.24
N LEU A 157 17.04 5.35 -11.45
CA LEU A 157 17.11 3.91 -11.74
C LEU A 157 18.54 3.40 -11.54
N SER A 158 18.69 2.24 -10.89
CA SER A 158 20.00 1.62 -10.70
C SER A 158 20.71 1.41 -12.03
N GLY A 159 22.01 1.71 -12.07
CA GLY A 159 22.83 1.65 -13.29
C GLY A 159 22.51 2.71 -14.36
N GLN A 160 21.51 3.59 -14.16
CA GLN A 160 21.17 4.65 -15.12
C GLN A 160 21.57 6.04 -14.63
N ARG A 161 21.60 7.00 -15.57
CA ARG A 161 21.87 8.41 -15.28
C ARG A 161 20.58 9.23 -15.36
N GLY A 162 20.51 10.28 -14.56
CA GLY A 162 19.40 11.23 -14.55
C GLY A 162 18.35 10.89 -13.49
N PRO A 163 17.46 11.85 -13.19
CA PRO A 163 16.45 11.70 -12.17
C PRO A 163 15.38 10.69 -12.59
N LEU A 164 14.71 10.11 -11.59
CA LEU A 164 13.58 9.23 -11.80
C LEU A 164 12.41 10.03 -12.42
N PRO A 165 11.69 9.48 -13.42
CA PRO A 165 10.43 10.07 -13.85
C PRO A 165 9.42 10.14 -12.68
N ARG A 166 8.46 11.06 -12.77
CA ARG A 166 7.44 11.24 -11.73
C ARG A 166 6.71 9.94 -11.42
N GLN A 167 6.59 9.62 -10.14
CA GLN A 167 5.96 8.40 -9.67
C GLN A 167 4.58 8.68 -9.08
N PRO A 168 3.63 7.72 -9.16
CA PRO A 168 2.28 7.91 -8.67
C PRO A 168 2.16 7.46 -7.21
N TRP A 169 2.85 8.13 -6.28
CA TRP A 169 2.79 7.80 -4.85
C TRP A 169 1.35 7.80 -4.35
N VAL A 170 1.03 6.86 -3.45
CA VAL A 170 -0.29 6.76 -2.82
C VAL A 170 -0.16 6.80 -1.31
N PHE A 171 -1.18 7.36 -0.65
CA PHE A 171 -1.33 7.27 0.79
C PHE A 171 -1.85 5.87 1.15
N SER A 172 -0.93 4.94 1.39
CA SER A 172 -1.25 3.54 1.73
C SER A 172 -1.65 3.36 3.18
N GLY A 173 -1.17 4.23 4.06
CA GLY A 173 -1.62 4.35 5.46
C GLY A 173 -0.79 3.58 6.48
N SER A 174 -0.40 2.33 6.21
CA SER A 174 -0.01 1.30 7.21
C SER A 174 -1.22 0.60 7.84
N PHE A 175 -0.99 -0.24 8.83
CA PHE A 175 -2.05 -0.93 9.57
C PHE A 175 -1.85 -0.80 11.09
N PRO A 176 -2.93 -0.75 11.88
CA PRO A 176 -2.83 -0.63 13.33
C PRO A 176 -2.22 -1.89 13.95
N ILE A 177 -1.42 -1.69 14.98
CA ILE A 177 -0.85 -2.74 15.83
C ILE A 177 -1.23 -2.49 17.30
N GLU A 178 -0.79 -3.35 18.21
CA GLU A 178 -1.10 -3.23 19.64
C GLU A 178 -0.62 -1.89 20.22
N GLY A 179 -1.32 -1.40 21.26
CA GLY A 179 -0.93 -0.16 21.95
C GLY A 179 -1.25 1.14 21.20
N GLY A 180 -2.02 1.08 20.10
CA GLY A 180 -2.46 2.26 19.35
C GLY A 180 -1.40 2.83 18.41
N ALA A 181 -0.35 2.06 18.12
CA ALA A 181 0.64 2.36 17.08
C ALA A 181 0.18 1.83 15.72
N ILE A 182 0.94 2.15 14.67
CA ILE A 182 0.85 1.52 13.36
C ILE A 182 2.13 0.73 13.09
N ALA A 183 2.09 -0.29 12.23
CA ALA A 183 3.27 -1.09 11.90
C ALA A 183 4.47 -0.26 11.43
N ALA A 184 4.20 0.86 10.74
CA ALA A 184 5.24 1.81 10.35
C ALA A 184 6.02 2.37 11.55
N ASP A 185 5.43 2.50 12.74
CA ASP A 185 6.15 2.99 13.92
C ASP A 185 7.27 2.05 14.38
N GLU A 186 7.12 0.74 14.14
CA GLU A 186 8.14 -0.26 14.48
C GLU A 186 9.18 -0.41 13.36
N GLU A 187 8.73 -0.47 12.10
CA GLU A 187 9.61 -0.71 10.95
C GLU A 187 10.24 0.57 10.38
N GLY A 188 9.66 1.73 10.69
CA GLY A 188 10.06 3.04 10.22
C GLY A 188 9.80 3.32 8.74
N THR A 189 8.78 2.73 8.15
CA THR A 189 8.47 2.79 6.70
C THR A 189 7.61 3.99 6.32
N VAL A 190 8.21 5.19 6.23
CA VAL A 190 7.46 6.43 5.94
C VAL A 190 7.15 6.58 4.45
N VAL A 191 8.18 6.60 3.58
CA VAL A 191 8.02 6.63 2.12
C VAL A 191 8.83 5.48 1.53
N ALA A 192 8.16 4.38 1.21
CA ALA A 192 8.77 3.17 0.70
C ALA A 192 8.89 3.19 -0.83
N VAL A 193 10.06 2.77 -1.36
CA VAL A 193 10.26 2.61 -2.82
C VAL A 193 10.20 1.15 -3.26
N VAL A 194 10.15 0.23 -2.30
CA VAL A 194 9.88 -1.21 -2.48
C VAL A 194 8.67 -1.64 -1.65
N ASP A 195 8.31 -2.90 -1.76
CA ASP A 195 7.11 -3.52 -1.23
C ASP A 195 7.19 -3.77 0.28
N PHE A 196 6.85 -2.75 1.07
CA PHE A 196 6.62 -2.89 2.51
C PHE A 196 5.13 -2.88 2.86
N ALA A 197 4.68 -3.93 3.56
CA ALA A 197 3.32 -4.03 4.09
C ALA A 197 3.02 -2.99 5.20
N SER A 198 4.05 -2.37 5.77
CA SER A 198 3.94 -1.38 6.82
C SER A 198 3.92 0.07 6.29
N ALA A 199 4.16 0.32 5.01
CA ALA A 199 4.43 1.67 4.49
C ALA A 199 3.27 2.67 4.64
N VAL A 200 3.58 3.91 5.05
CA VAL A 200 2.61 5.03 5.12
C VAL A 200 2.35 5.63 3.73
N VAL A 201 3.39 5.84 2.94
CA VAL A 201 3.34 6.25 1.53
C VAL A 201 4.11 5.23 0.70
N ALA A 202 3.50 4.76 -0.38
CA ALA A 202 4.05 3.68 -1.20
C ALA A 202 3.78 3.90 -2.69
N LEU A 203 4.38 3.05 -3.53
CA LEU A 203 4.06 2.96 -4.95
C LEU A 203 2.93 1.94 -5.18
N PRO A 204 2.00 2.21 -6.09
CA PRO A 204 0.91 1.29 -6.42
C PRO A 204 1.32 0.21 -7.44
N HIS A 205 2.62 -0.09 -7.53
CA HIS A 205 3.21 -1.11 -8.40
C HIS A 205 4.18 -1.97 -7.59
N HIS A 206 4.30 -3.24 -7.98
CA HIS A 206 5.19 -4.20 -7.34
C HIS A 206 6.66 -3.83 -7.58
N HIS A 207 7.40 -3.65 -6.49
CA HIS A 207 8.86 -3.56 -6.48
C HIS A 207 9.38 -4.40 -5.32
N THR A 208 10.00 -5.55 -5.61
CA THR A 208 10.51 -6.43 -4.56
C THR A 208 11.54 -5.73 -3.65
N ALA A 209 11.55 -6.11 -2.37
CA ALA A 209 12.57 -5.74 -1.39
C ALA A 209 13.77 -6.72 -1.41
N ASP A 210 13.82 -7.65 -2.37
CA ASP A 210 14.97 -8.53 -2.53
C ASP A 210 16.22 -7.72 -2.90
N ASN A 211 17.28 -7.85 -2.10
CA ASN A 211 18.52 -7.09 -2.25
C ASN A 211 19.13 -7.14 -3.66
N ALA A 212 18.96 -8.25 -4.38
CA ALA A 212 19.48 -8.45 -5.73
C ALA A 212 18.72 -7.65 -6.80
N ASP A 213 17.49 -7.25 -6.50
CA ASP A 213 16.52 -6.67 -7.44
C ASP A 213 16.11 -5.24 -7.07
N LEU A 214 16.81 -4.62 -6.10
CA LEU A 214 16.60 -3.22 -5.73
C LEU A 214 16.82 -2.31 -6.95
N TRP A 215 15.79 -1.56 -7.30
CA TRP A 215 15.69 -0.89 -8.59
C TRP A 215 16.12 0.59 -8.57
N LEU A 216 16.30 1.17 -7.38
CA LEU A 216 16.65 2.57 -7.19
C LEU A 216 17.95 2.77 -6.43
N GLU A 217 18.62 3.86 -6.78
CA GLU A 217 19.77 4.41 -6.08
C GLU A 217 19.56 5.92 -5.85
N PRO A 218 20.29 6.53 -4.91
CA PRO A 218 20.34 7.98 -4.78
C PRO A 218 20.89 8.64 -6.05
N ASN A 219 20.23 9.69 -6.52
CA ASN A 219 20.80 10.59 -7.51
C ASN A 219 21.76 11.56 -6.81
N THR A 220 22.92 11.05 -6.37
CA THR A 220 23.89 11.73 -5.50
C THR A 220 24.15 13.21 -5.83
N PRO A 221 24.35 13.62 -7.10
CA PRO A 221 24.61 15.03 -7.42
C PRO A 221 23.47 16.00 -7.05
N ALA A 222 22.23 15.51 -6.96
CA ALA A 222 21.06 16.31 -6.61
C ALA A 222 20.80 16.39 -5.09
N ILE A 223 21.39 15.48 -4.31
CA ILE A 223 21.15 15.36 -2.87
C ILE A 223 22.23 16.16 -2.12
N PRO A 224 21.87 17.06 -1.19
CA PRO A 224 22.85 17.80 -0.39
C PRO A 224 23.62 16.84 0.56
N PRO A 225 24.73 17.28 1.18
CA PRO A 225 25.54 16.44 2.07
C PRO A 225 24.72 15.75 3.18
N VAL A 226 25.17 14.58 3.61
CA VAL A 226 24.59 13.88 4.77
C VAL A 226 24.59 14.80 5.99
N GLY A 227 23.49 14.75 6.76
CA GLY A 227 23.25 15.63 7.90
C GLY A 227 22.57 16.95 7.55
N THR A 228 22.44 17.31 6.26
CA THR A 228 21.74 18.53 5.85
C THR A 228 20.29 18.50 6.33
N PRO A 229 19.83 19.49 7.12
CA PRO A 229 18.43 19.61 7.49
C PRO A 229 17.55 19.87 6.27
N CYS A 230 16.42 19.18 6.21
CA CYS A 230 15.42 19.35 5.17
C CYS A 230 14.01 19.19 5.74
N THR A 231 13.02 19.45 4.92
CA THR A 231 11.60 19.24 5.23
C THR A 231 11.01 18.35 4.15
N LEU A 232 10.50 17.19 4.54
CA LEU A 232 9.65 16.36 3.68
C LEU A 232 8.26 17.01 3.62
N ILE A 233 7.78 17.27 2.41
CA ILE A 233 6.47 17.87 2.16
C ILE A 233 5.60 16.83 1.47
N LEU A 234 4.45 16.54 2.06
CA LEU A 234 3.46 15.62 1.51
C LEU A 234 2.16 16.35 1.29
N ARG A 235 1.59 16.22 0.10
CA ARG A 235 0.28 16.82 -0.23
C ARG A 235 -0.49 15.93 -1.19
N ARG A 236 -1.78 16.23 -1.33
CA ARG A 236 -2.63 15.57 -2.32
C ARG A 236 -2.05 15.75 -3.72
N GLY A 237 -1.70 14.64 -4.36
CA GLY A 237 -1.23 14.60 -5.74
C GLY A 237 -2.39 14.59 -6.75
N PRO A 238 -2.08 14.72 -8.05
CA PRO A 238 -3.08 14.52 -9.09
C PRO A 238 -3.44 13.05 -9.22
N TRP A 239 -4.71 12.78 -9.49
CA TRP A 239 -5.15 11.46 -9.96
C TRP A 239 -4.63 11.27 -11.37
N ARG A 240 -3.65 10.37 -11.53
CA ARG A 240 -3.05 10.10 -12.84
C ARG A 240 -3.82 8.99 -13.54
N LEU A 241 -4.61 9.39 -14.51
CA LEU A 241 -5.38 8.53 -15.38
C LEU A 241 -4.62 8.28 -16.67
N ARG A 242 -4.77 7.07 -17.22
CA ARG A 242 -4.31 6.75 -18.57
C ARG A 242 -5.40 6.07 -19.36
N LEU A 243 -5.64 6.53 -20.58
CA LEU A 243 -6.44 5.82 -21.58
C LEU A 243 -5.50 5.19 -22.60
N ASP A 244 -5.66 3.90 -22.85
CA ASP A 244 -4.93 3.23 -23.94
C ASP A 244 -5.64 3.37 -25.30
N GLU A 245 -5.02 2.79 -26.33
CA GLU A 245 -5.47 2.89 -27.72
C GLU A 245 -6.87 2.31 -27.95
N ILE A 246 -7.30 1.37 -27.10
CA ILE A 246 -8.60 0.70 -27.17
C ILE A 246 -9.58 1.20 -26.10
N GLY A 247 -9.28 2.34 -25.45
CA GLY A 247 -10.16 2.98 -24.48
C GLY A 247 -10.17 2.36 -23.08
N ARG A 248 -9.23 1.45 -22.75
CA ARG A 248 -9.12 0.95 -21.37
C ARG A 248 -8.54 2.03 -20.49
N LEU A 249 -9.23 2.27 -19.37
CA LEU A 249 -8.85 3.24 -18.37
C LEU A 249 -7.96 2.61 -17.29
N TYR A 250 -6.91 3.33 -16.93
CA TYR A 250 -5.99 2.99 -15.87
C TYR A 250 -5.90 4.12 -14.87
N LEU A 251 -5.84 3.81 -13.57
CA LEU A 251 -5.51 4.72 -12.50
C LEU A 251 -4.19 4.26 -11.88
N ALA A 252 -3.19 5.15 -11.88
CA ALA A 252 -1.85 4.84 -11.35
C ALA A 252 -1.32 3.48 -11.85
N GLY A 253 -1.49 3.22 -13.15
CA GLY A 253 -1.04 2.00 -13.84
C GLY A 253 -1.95 0.77 -13.70
N ARG A 254 -2.98 0.79 -12.85
CA ARG A 254 -3.93 -0.33 -12.70
C ARG A 254 -5.20 -0.14 -13.52
N PRO A 255 -5.72 -1.18 -14.20
CA PRO A 255 -6.97 -1.08 -14.92
C PRO A 255 -8.13 -0.80 -13.95
N ILE A 256 -9.00 0.13 -14.33
CA ILE A 256 -10.14 0.58 -13.52
C ILE A 256 -11.35 0.80 -14.43
N THR A 257 -12.56 0.63 -13.89
CA THR A 257 -13.79 0.94 -14.62
C THR A 257 -14.17 2.41 -14.45
N LEU A 258 -14.99 2.95 -15.37
CA LEU A 258 -15.53 4.31 -15.21
C LEU A 258 -16.37 4.44 -13.93
N THR A 259 -17.12 3.41 -13.57
CA THR A 259 -17.92 3.38 -12.33
C THR A 259 -17.04 3.51 -11.10
N GLU A 260 -15.93 2.76 -11.07
CA GLU A 260 -14.97 2.78 -9.97
C GLU A 260 -14.23 4.12 -9.92
N LEU A 261 -13.84 4.70 -11.06
CA LEU A 261 -13.30 6.06 -11.13
C LEU A 261 -14.28 7.08 -10.54
N ALA A 262 -15.54 7.07 -10.99
CA ALA A 262 -16.57 8.00 -10.54
C ALA A 262 -16.85 7.86 -9.03
N ARG A 263 -16.79 6.64 -8.49
CA ARG A 263 -16.94 6.37 -7.05
C ARG A 263 -15.78 6.98 -6.26
N ARG A 264 -14.53 6.74 -6.69
CA ARG A 264 -13.34 7.26 -6.00
C ARG A 264 -13.26 8.78 -6.05
N LEU A 265 -13.48 9.38 -7.21
CA LEU A 265 -13.43 10.83 -7.36
C LEU A 265 -14.56 11.56 -6.62
N ARG A 266 -15.76 10.97 -6.51
CA ARG A 266 -16.83 11.55 -5.68
C ARG A 266 -16.41 11.69 -4.22
N GLY A 267 -15.83 10.65 -3.63
CA GLY A 267 -15.30 10.72 -2.27
C GLY A 267 -14.24 11.82 -2.14
N ALA A 268 -13.26 11.82 -3.06
CA ALA A 268 -12.19 12.81 -3.04
C ALA A 268 -12.68 14.27 -3.16
N VAL A 269 -13.70 14.53 -4.00
CA VAL A 269 -14.30 15.86 -4.18
C VAL A 269 -15.10 16.29 -2.95
N GLN A 270 -15.79 15.35 -2.29
CA GLN A 270 -16.50 15.62 -1.04
C GLN A 270 -15.54 16.02 0.08
N ASP A 271 -14.39 15.36 0.17
CA ASP A 271 -13.40 15.60 1.22
C ASP A 271 -12.54 16.85 0.96
N ALA A 272 -12.24 17.15 -0.32
CA ALA A 272 -11.38 18.25 -0.70
C ALA A 272 -11.81 18.92 -2.02
N PRO A 273 -12.21 20.22 -2.00
CA PRO A 273 -12.42 20.96 -3.25
C PRO A 273 -11.09 21.12 -4.00
N GLY A 274 -11.13 21.03 -5.32
CA GLY A 274 -9.96 21.23 -6.19
C GLY A 274 -9.15 19.97 -6.48
N VAL A 275 -9.79 18.80 -6.52
CA VAL A 275 -9.18 17.55 -7.00
C VAL A 275 -8.56 17.77 -8.39
N LYS A 276 -7.28 17.41 -8.52
CA LYS A 276 -6.55 17.48 -9.78
C LYS A 276 -6.53 16.12 -10.46
N VAL A 277 -6.72 16.11 -11.76
CA VAL A 277 -6.64 14.90 -12.60
C VAL A 277 -5.69 15.19 -13.74
N ASP A 278 -4.68 14.34 -13.91
CA ASP A 278 -3.85 14.28 -15.10
C ASP A 278 -4.37 13.14 -15.96
N LEU A 279 -4.68 13.39 -17.23
CA LEU A 279 -5.18 12.37 -18.15
C LEU A 279 -4.20 12.18 -19.31
N ASP A 280 -3.48 11.07 -19.29
CA ASP A 280 -2.59 10.65 -20.36
C ASP A 280 -3.37 9.79 -21.37
N VAL A 281 -3.42 10.22 -22.62
CA VAL A 281 -4.15 9.54 -23.69
C VAL A 281 -3.18 8.96 -24.70
N ALA A 282 -3.28 7.65 -24.96
CA ALA A 282 -2.50 6.99 -25.99
C ALA A 282 -2.89 7.48 -27.40
N PRO A 283 -1.92 7.55 -28.35
CA PRO A 283 -2.23 7.92 -29.73
C PRO A 283 -3.25 6.96 -30.34
N GLY A 284 -4.26 7.49 -31.02
CA GLY A 284 -5.28 6.66 -31.67
C GLY A 284 -6.47 6.26 -30.79
N CYS A 285 -6.47 6.62 -29.49
CA CYS A 285 -7.63 6.44 -28.63
C CYS A 285 -8.89 7.12 -29.22
N ALA A 286 -10.01 6.39 -29.28
CA ALA A 286 -11.24 6.86 -29.88
C ALA A 286 -11.78 8.12 -29.18
N ALA A 287 -12.36 9.04 -29.96
CA ALA A 287 -12.97 10.26 -29.40
C ALA A 287 -14.09 9.95 -28.41
N GLU A 288 -14.86 8.88 -28.63
CA GLU A 288 -15.94 8.46 -27.75
C GLU A 288 -15.43 8.01 -26.38
N ASP A 289 -14.35 7.22 -26.31
CA ASP A 289 -13.78 6.77 -25.03
C ASP A 289 -13.20 7.92 -24.22
N ARG A 290 -12.56 8.88 -24.90
CA ARG A 290 -12.13 10.14 -24.26
C ARG A 290 -13.30 10.94 -23.73
N GLN A 291 -14.39 11.03 -24.50
CA GLN A 291 -15.59 11.76 -24.09
C GLN A 291 -16.22 11.13 -22.85
N ARG A 292 -16.32 9.79 -22.77
CA ARG A 292 -16.88 9.10 -21.58
C ARG A 292 -16.11 9.42 -20.30
N VAL A 293 -14.78 9.50 -20.34
CA VAL A 293 -13.98 9.92 -19.18
C VAL A 293 -14.21 11.40 -18.88
N SER A 294 -14.23 12.25 -19.91
CA SER A 294 -14.48 13.69 -19.77
C SER A 294 -15.85 13.99 -19.14
N ASP A 295 -16.89 13.23 -19.50
CA ASP A 295 -18.24 13.36 -18.95
C ASP A 295 -18.25 13.05 -17.45
N VAL A 296 -17.63 11.93 -17.04
CA VAL A 296 -17.50 11.57 -15.61
C VAL A 296 -16.77 12.66 -14.82
N LEU A 297 -15.72 13.25 -15.39
CA LEU A 297 -14.97 14.33 -14.74
C LEU A 297 -15.80 15.62 -14.69
N GLY A 298 -16.52 15.93 -15.77
CA GLY A 298 -17.39 17.10 -15.91
C GLY A 298 -18.55 17.09 -14.91
N ASP A 299 -19.18 15.94 -14.69
CA ASP A 299 -20.24 15.73 -13.70
C ASP A 299 -19.77 16.01 -12.27
N LEU A 300 -18.45 15.89 -12.02
CA LEU A 300 -17.81 16.17 -10.74
C LEU A 300 -17.19 17.58 -10.67
N GLY A 301 -17.36 18.38 -11.71
CA GLY A 301 -16.76 19.72 -11.81
C GLY A 301 -15.24 19.70 -11.96
N ILE A 302 -14.65 18.57 -12.36
CA ILE A 302 -13.21 18.40 -12.53
C ILE A 302 -12.85 18.65 -14.00
N LYS A 303 -11.88 19.54 -14.24
CA LYS A 303 -11.26 19.73 -15.55
C LYS A 303 -9.88 19.05 -15.57
N PRO A 304 -9.67 17.99 -16.35
CA PRO A 304 -8.39 17.31 -16.39
C PRO A 304 -7.33 18.14 -17.12
N LEU A 305 -6.07 17.95 -16.73
CA LEU A 305 -4.94 18.31 -17.57
C LEU A 305 -4.68 17.16 -18.55
N GLU A 306 -5.23 17.26 -19.76
CA GLU A 306 -5.08 16.24 -20.80
C GLU A 306 -3.74 16.36 -21.53
N ARG A 307 -3.08 15.20 -21.74
CA ARG A 307 -1.83 15.09 -22.50
C ARG A 307 -1.93 13.91 -23.46
N ILE A 308 -1.62 14.13 -24.74
CA ILE A 308 -1.50 13.06 -25.72
C ILE A 308 -0.05 12.55 -25.67
N THR A 309 0.15 11.34 -25.17
CA THR A 309 1.49 10.77 -25.01
C THR A 309 1.98 10.21 -26.34
N SER A 310 3.13 10.67 -26.85
CA SER A 310 3.72 10.14 -28.09
C SER A 310 4.47 8.80 -27.93
N ARG A 311 4.58 8.29 -26.70
CA ARG A 311 5.29 7.03 -26.41
C ARG A 311 4.33 5.84 -26.48
N PRO A 312 4.65 4.77 -27.24
CA PRO A 312 3.93 3.52 -27.12
C PRO A 312 4.10 2.95 -25.70
N SER A 313 3.00 2.37 -25.20
CA SER A 313 2.85 1.82 -23.86
C SER A 313 3.95 0.81 -23.51
N SER A 314 4.78 1.08 -22.49
CA SER A 314 5.54 0.02 -21.80
C SER A 314 4.65 -0.67 -20.76
N ALA A 315 3.46 -1.12 -21.16
CA ALA A 315 2.71 -2.14 -20.44
C ALA A 315 3.25 -3.52 -20.86
N ALA A 316 4.54 -3.72 -20.65
CA ALA A 316 5.17 -5.02 -20.65
C ALA A 316 6.22 -4.95 -19.55
N ALA A 317 5.77 -5.19 -18.31
CA ALA A 317 6.66 -5.80 -17.34
C ALA A 317 7.35 -6.97 -18.05
N SER A 318 8.67 -6.97 -18.00
CA SER A 318 9.55 -7.98 -18.54
C SER A 318 8.96 -9.36 -18.25
N ARG A 319 8.38 -10.02 -19.26
CA ARG A 319 8.42 -11.48 -19.24
C ARG A 319 9.90 -11.82 -19.20
N PRO A 320 10.37 -12.69 -18.28
CA PRO A 320 11.66 -13.31 -18.47
C PRO A 320 11.67 -13.87 -19.89
N LYS A 321 12.74 -13.60 -20.65
CA LYS A 321 13.00 -14.35 -21.87
C LYS A 321 12.91 -15.82 -21.47
N ALA A 322 11.93 -16.53 -21.99
CA ALA A 322 11.99 -17.98 -21.99
C ALA A 322 13.20 -18.29 -22.88
N ASP A 323 14.32 -18.66 -22.25
CA ASP A 323 15.42 -19.27 -22.97
C ASP A 323 14.85 -20.51 -23.64
N ALA A 324 14.80 -20.44 -24.96
CA ALA A 324 14.41 -21.52 -25.82
C ALA A 324 15.53 -22.56 -25.84
N ASP A 325 15.77 -23.24 -24.71
CA ASP A 325 16.55 -24.48 -24.67
C ASP A 325 16.46 -25.19 -23.30
N ASP A 326 15.28 -25.64 -22.87
CA ASP A 326 15.22 -26.78 -21.94
C ASP A 326 13.87 -27.52 -21.95
N SER A 327 13.50 -28.10 -23.08
CA SER A 327 12.38 -29.06 -23.17
C SER A 327 12.74 -30.46 -22.60
N THR A 328 13.85 -30.60 -21.87
CA THR A 328 14.35 -31.88 -21.36
C THR A 328 14.35 -32.01 -19.83
N ALA A 329 14.20 -30.92 -19.08
CA ALA A 329 14.09 -30.98 -17.62
C ALA A 329 12.69 -31.37 -17.09
N LEU A 330 11.61 -31.03 -17.80
CA LEU A 330 10.22 -31.30 -17.36
C LEU A 330 9.79 -32.77 -17.46
N LEU A 331 10.54 -33.61 -18.17
CA LEU A 331 10.22 -35.04 -18.34
C LEU A 331 10.92 -35.96 -17.31
N ARG A 332 11.75 -35.43 -16.40
CA ARG A 332 12.42 -36.24 -15.36
C ARG A 332 11.69 -36.25 -14.02
N TRP A 333 10.67 -35.41 -13.82
CA TRP A 333 9.94 -35.33 -12.56
C TRP A 333 8.59 -36.09 -12.56
N ALA A 334 8.15 -36.61 -13.71
CA ALA A 334 6.85 -37.29 -13.86
C ALA A 334 6.93 -38.80 -14.17
N GLY A 335 8.11 -39.43 -14.08
CA GLY A 335 8.28 -40.85 -14.38
C GLY A 335 9.21 -41.56 -13.41
N GLY A 336 8.69 -42.00 -12.25
CA GLY A 336 9.55 -42.55 -11.20
C GLY A 336 8.87 -43.30 -10.06
N ARG A 337 8.18 -44.40 -10.40
CA ARG A 337 7.93 -45.60 -9.56
C ARG A 337 6.85 -45.55 -8.47
N LEU A 338 5.67 -46.01 -8.86
CA LEU A 338 4.91 -47.00 -8.07
C LEU A 338 5.30 -48.40 -8.57
N SER A 339 5.85 -49.24 -7.70
CA SER A 339 5.84 -50.70 -7.87
C SER A 339 6.20 -51.36 -6.53
N THR A 340 5.19 -52.03 -6.00
CA THR A 340 5.12 -52.82 -4.77
C THR A 340 5.94 -54.11 -4.84
N THR A 341 6.63 -54.48 -3.76
CA THR A 341 6.82 -55.88 -3.35
C THR A 341 6.86 -55.98 -1.82
N ARG A 342 6.18 -57.01 -1.30
CA ARG A 342 5.97 -57.36 0.11
C ARG A 342 7.11 -58.27 0.64
N PRO A 343 7.11 -58.63 1.95
CA PRO A 343 8.30 -58.93 2.76
C PRO A 343 8.64 -60.43 2.83
N ASP A 344 9.85 -60.76 3.30
CA ASP A 344 10.09 -61.65 4.46
C ASP A 344 11.61 -61.88 4.71
N ASP A 345 11.89 -62.19 5.98
CA ASP A 345 13.06 -62.86 6.59
C ASP A 345 14.36 -62.10 6.96
N HIS A 346 14.43 -61.76 8.27
CA HIS A 346 15.61 -61.76 9.16
C HIS A 346 16.18 -63.19 9.37
N PRO A 347 17.25 -63.47 10.19
CA PRO A 347 18.23 -62.61 10.91
C PRO A 347 19.71 -63.07 10.80
N ASN A 348 20.63 -62.27 11.39
CA ASN A 348 21.83 -62.61 12.20
C ASN A 348 22.96 -61.60 11.93
N ALA A 349 23.29 -60.72 12.89
CA ALA A 349 24.16 -60.97 14.05
C ALA A 349 25.64 -61.11 13.64
N GLU A 350 26.45 -60.07 13.88
CA GLU A 350 27.53 -60.07 14.88
C GLU A 350 28.41 -58.81 14.83
N THR A 351 28.86 -58.46 16.04
CA THR A 351 29.59 -57.32 16.64
C THR A 351 30.94 -56.86 16.02
N PRO A 352 31.49 -55.70 16.43
CA PRO A 352 32.60 -54.92 15.83
C PRO A 352 33.97 -55.22 16.49
N PRO A 353 35.08 -54.54 16.11
CA PRO A 353 35.55 -53.32 16.83
C PRO A 353 36.36 -52.34 15.91
N ARG A 354 36.87 -51.14 16.24
CA ARG A 354 37.19 -50.37 17.46
C ARG A 354 36.95 -48.88 17.18
#